data_AF-A0AAE1KW04-F1
#
_entry.id   AF-A0AAE1KW04-F1
#
_cell.length_a   1.000
_cell.length_b   1.000
_cell.length_c   1.000
_cell.angle_alpha   90.00
_cell.angle_beta   90.00
_cell.angle_gamma   90.00
#
_symmetry.space_group_name_H-M   'P 1'
#
loop_
_entity.id
_entity.type
_entity.pdbx_description
1 polymer ?
#
loop_
_entity_poly.entity_id
_entity_poly.type
_entity_poly.pdbx_seq_one_letter_code
_entity_poly.pdbx_strand_id
1 'polypeptide(L)'
;MSMDEEEGEEEEQGGEEVRCAVEQVHLTADQLAALSKEELREKWLQQEKYLEGVHTRMEALEREVEELRGARESEERVKGQLAELQRKEQYHIMRLSCKEHELQEMGVQVQELKNISASGSLKHCLLDPAVNLLFERLKRDLDSARTKMEETQNELSAWKFTPDRCAPRA
;
A
#
# COMPACT_ATOMS: atom_id res chain seq x y z
N MET A 1 15.47 -9.48 -10.29
CA MET A 1 16.06 -8.96 -9.03
C MET A 1 16.17 -10.15 -8.12
N SER A 2 17.36 -10.71 -8.05
CA SER A 2 17.70 -11.87 -7.22
C SER A 2 17.81 -11.38 -5.78
N MET A 3 16.99 -11.95 -4.89
CA MET A 3 17.20 -11.85 -3.45
C MET A 3 17.86 -13.15 -3.07
N ASP A 4 19.18 -13.10 -2.92
CA ASP A 4 19.96 -14.14 -2.27
C ASP A 4 19.45 -14.27 -0.84
N GLU A 5 18.98 -15.47 -0.51
CA GLU A 5 18.69 -15.89 0.85
C GLU A 5 20.05 -16.10 1.54
N GLU A 6 20.55 -15.06 2.21
CA GLU A 6 21.67 -15.19 3.15
C GLU A 6 21.22 -16.07 4.32
N GLU A 7 21.87 -17.23 4.41
CA GLU A 7 21.84 -18.15 5.52
C GLU A 7 22.15 -17.40 6.81
N GLY A 8 21.18 -17.34 7.72
CA GLY A 8 21.41 -16.93 9.09
C GLY A 8 22.25 -17.98 9.78
N GLU A 9 23.55 -17.70 9.91
CA GLU A 9 24.43 -18.39 10.85
C GLU A 9 23.86 -18.18 12.26
N GLU A 10 23.17 -19.19 12.78
CA GLU A 10 22.85 -19.29 14.20
C GLU A 10 24.18 -19.48 14.93
N GLU A 11 24.77 -18.36 15.37
CA GLU A 11 25.88 -18.37 16.32
C GLU A 11 25.42 -19.12 17.57
N GLU A 12 25.91 -20.35 17.68
CA GLU A 12 25.92 -21.19 18.86
C GLU A 12 26.61 -20.41 19.99
N GLN A 13 25.84 -19.62 20.74
CA GLN A 13 26.29 -19.12 22.04
C GLN A 13 26.33 -20.33 22.96
N GLY A 14 27.48 -21.00 22.92
CA GLY A 14 27.88 -22.00 23.88
C GLY A 14 27.71 -21.39 25.27
N GLY A 15 26.64 -21.81 25.94
CA GLY A 15 26.48 -21.63 27.37
C GLY A 15 27.72 -22.23 28.01
N GLU A 16 28.64 -21.37 28.40
CA GLU A 16 29.84 -21.76 29.10
C GLU A 16 29.34 -22.29 30.45
N GLU A 17 29.15 -23.61 30.53
CA GLU A 17 28.84 -24.30 31.77
C GLU A 17 29.94 -23.89 32.75
N VAL A 18 29.64 -22.94 33.64
CA VAL A 18 30.52 -22.59 34.75
C VAL A 18 30.57 -23.84 35.61
N ARG A 19 31.46 -24.78 35.32
CA ARG A 19 31.65 -26.00 36.11
C ARG A 19 32.38 -25.61 37.39
N CYS A 20 31.64 -25.49 38.49
CA CYS A 20 32.19 -25.53 39.84
C CYS A 20 33.04 -26.80 39.95
N ALA A 21 34.36 -26.63 39.92
CA ALA A 21 35.34 -27.71 39.83
C ALA A 21 35.55 -28.45 41.17
N VAL A 22 34.75 -28.14 42.19
CA VAL A 22 34.87 -28.71 43.53
C VAL A 22 33.80 -29.78 43.71
N GLU A 23 34.20 -31.01 43.98
CA GLU A 23 33.27 -32.11 44.24
C GLU A 23 32.65 -31.98 45.64
N GLN A 24 31.35 -32.28 45.72
CA GLN A 24 30.60 -32.34 46.97
C GLN A 24 31.20 -33.41 47.90
N VAL A 25 31.45 -33.04 49.14
CA VAL A 25 31.93 -33.97 50.16
C VAL A 25 30.77 -34.83 50.66
N HIS A 26 30.91 -36.15 50.51
CA HIS A 26 30.02 -37.15 51.11
C HIS A 26 30.80 -38.04 52.08
N LEU A 27 30.33 -38.13 53.33
CA LEU A 27 30.94 -38.95 54.38
C LEU A 27 29.86 -39.79 55.07
N THR A 28 30.10 -41.08 55.29
CA THR A 28 29.25 -41.94 56.13
C THR A 28 29.62 -41.78 57.61
N ALA A 29 28.71 -42.18 58.52
CA ALA A 29 28.92 -42.04 59.96
C ALA A 29 30.21 -42.71 60.47
N ASP A 30 30.55 -43.88 59.93
CA ASP A 30 31.76 -44.62 60.29
C ASP A 30 33.04 -43.95 59.79
N GLN A 31 32.99 -43.36 58.59
CA GLN A 31 34.09 -42.58 58.03
C GLN A 31 34.31 -41.29 58.82
N LEU A 32 33.23 -40.66 59.29
CA LEU A 32 33.30 -39.46 60.11
C LEU A 32 33.94 -39.73 61.47
N ALA A 33 33.67 -40.90 62.07
CA ALA A 33 34.26 -41.30 63.34
C ALA A 33 35.75 -41.69 63.23
N ALA A 34 36.20 -42.11 62.04
CA ALA A 34 37.58 -42.50 61.78
C ALA A 34 38.50 -41.34 61.37
N LEU A 35 37.94 -40.17 61.03
CA LEU A 35 38.70 -39.01 60.55
C LEU A 35 39.43 -38.28 61.69
N SER A 36 40.65 -37.85 61.39
CA SER A 36 41.39 -36.92 62.24
C SER A 36 40.80 -35.51 62.16
N LYS A 37 41.12 -34.69 63.16
CA LYS A 37 40.70 -33.28 63.22
C LYS A 37 41.20 -32.46 62.03
N GLU A 38 42.36 -32.79 61.47
CA GLU A 38 42.94 -32.08 60.33
C GLU A 38 42.22 -32.45 59.02
N GLU A 39 41.95 -33.73 58.80
CA GLU A 39 41.20 -34.19 57.63
C GLU A 39 39.76 -33.66 57.64
N LEU A 40 39.13 -33.57 58.81
CA LEU A 40 37.80 -32.95 58.96
C LEU A 40 37.82 -31.47 58.57
N ARG A 41 38.89 -30.74 58.92
CA ARG A 41 39.04 -29.32 58.53
C ARG A 41 39.21 -29.17 57.02
N GLU A 42 39.98 -30.05 56.40
CA GLU A 42 40.16 -30.04 54.95
C GLU A 42 38.85 -30.35 54.22
N LYS A 43 38.10 -31.35 54.67
CA LYS A 43 36.78 -31.69 54.13
C LYS A 43 35.75 -30.58 54.35
N TRP A 44 35.78 -29.89 55.50
CA TRP A 44 34.95 -28.73 55.75
C TRP A 44 35.25 -27.60 54.77
N LEU A 45 36.52 -27.26 54.58
CA LEU A 45 36.94 -26.20 53.65
C LEU A 45 36.61 -26.56 52.18
N GLN A 46 36.73 -27.84 51.80
CA GLN A 46 36.30 -28.32 50.50
C GLN A 46 34.79 -28.11 50.31
N GLN A 47 33.99 -28.40 51.33
CA GLN A 47 32.54 -28.22 51.28
C GLN A 47 32.14 -26.73 51.25
N GLU A 48 32.82 -25.86 51.99
CA GLU A 48 32.60 -24.40 51.92
C GLU A 48 32.85 -23.86 50.51
N LYS A 49 33.94 -24.30 49.86
CA LYS A 49 34.23 -23.93 48.45
C LYS A 49 33.19 -24.45 47.47
N TYR A 50 32.70 -25.68 47.68
CA TYR A 50 31.60 -26.23 46.87
C TYR A 50 30.33 -25.39 47.05
N LEU A 51 29.95 -25.05 48.28
CA LEU A 51 28.77 -24.23 48.56
C LEU A 51 28.89 -22.83 47.96
N GLU A 52 30.05 -22.19 48.04
CA GLU A 52 30.31 -20.90 47.41
C GLU A 52 30.18 -20.99 45.87
N GLY A 53 30.71 -22.04 45.26
CA GLY A 53 30.58 -22.30 43.84
C GLY A 53 29.15 -22.62 43.38
N VAL A 54 28.36 -23.31 44.20
CA VAL A 54 26.93 -23.55 43.94
C VAL A 54 26.14 -22.25 44.09
N HIS A 55 26.42 -21.46 45.13
CA HIS A 55 25.73 -20.19 45.38
C HIS A 55 25.96 -19.19 44.26
N THR A 56 27.21 -18.98 43.86
CA THR A 56 27.57 -18.11 42.71
C THR A 56 26.90 -18.54 41.42
N ARG A 57 26.84 -19.86 41.15
CA ARG A 57 26.15 -20.39 39.97
C ARG A 57 24.63 -20.19 40.06
N MET A 58 24.04 -20.33 41.24
CA MET A 58 22.61 -20.07 41.46
C MET A 58 22.28 -18.60 41.20
N GLU A 59 23.07 -17.66 41.73
CA GLU A 59 22.88 -16.23 41.45
C GLU A 59 23.04 -15.89 39.96
N ALA A 60 23.97 -16.55 39.26
CA ALA A 60 24.13 -16.36 37.82
C ALA A 60 22.87 -16.80 37.05
N LEU A 61 22.34 -18.00 37.37
CA LEU A 61 21.10 -18.50 36.79
C LEU A 61 19.90 -17.61 37.13
N GLU A 62 19.81 -17.09 38.36
CA GLU A 62 18.74 -16.16 38.76
C GLU A 62 18.76 -14.87 37.93
N ARG A 63 19.95 -14.31 37.66
CA ARG A 63 20.09 -13.14 36.76
C ARG A 63 19.66 -13.47 35.34
N GLU A 64 20.14 -14.59 34.81
CA GLU A 64 19.80 -15.04 33.45
C GLU A 64 18.29 -15.26 33.27
N VAL A 65 17.62 -15.84 34.28
CA VAL A 65 16.16 -16.01 34.27
C VAL A 65 15.42 -14.66 34.22
N GLU A 66 15.86 -13.66 34.98
CA GLU A 66 15.24 -12.34 34.96
C GLU A 66 15.47 -11.62 33.61
N GLU A 67 16.67 -11.75 33.04
CA GLU A 67 16.98 -11.24 31.70
C GLU A 67 16.12 -11.89 30.62
N LEU A 68 15.99 -13.22 30.64
CA LEU A 68 15.12 -13.97 29.73
C LEU A 68 13.65 -13.56 29.89
N ARG A 69 13.20 -13.33 31.12
CA ARG A 69 11.85 -12.83 31.39
C ARG A 69 11.63 -11.45 30.77
N GLY A 70 12.57 -10.52 30.96
CA GLY A 70 12.52 -9.19 30.34
C GLY A 70 12.56 -9.26 28.81
N ALA A 71 13.40 -10.12 28.25
CA ALA A 71 13.49 -10.35 26.81
C ALA A 71 12.13 -10.84 26.25
N ARG A 72 11.51 -11.83 26.90
CA ARG A 72 10.20 -12.37 26.51
C ARG A 72 9.08 -11.31 26.56
N GLU A 73 9.04 -10.49 27.61
CA GLU A 73 8.08 -9.39 27.71
C GLU A 73 8.29 -8.35 26.59
N SER A 74 9.55 -8.04 26.26
CA SER A 74 9.88 -7.11 25.18
C SER A 74 9.51 -7.67 23.80
N GLU A 75 9.69 -8.98 23.59
CA GLU A 75 9.32 -9.69 22.37
C GLU A 75 7.81 -9.69 22.17
N GLU A 76 7.03 -10.02 23.21
CA GLU A 76 5.57 -9.97 23.17
C GLU A 76 5.07 -8.54 22.85
N ARG A 77 5.71 -7.52 23.43
CA ARG A 77 5.40 -6.11 23.14
C ARG A 77 5.63 -5.76 21.66
N VAL A 78 6.76 -6.16 21.10
CA VAL A 78 7.10 -5.91 19.68
C VAL A 78 6.16 -6.68 18.76
N LYS A 79 5.85 -7.94 19.06
CA LYS A 79 4.85 -8.74 18.31
C LYS A 79 3.48 -8.06 18.28
N GLY A 80 3.03 -7.51 19.42
CA GLY A 80 1.79 -6.75 19.49
C GLY A 80 1.81 -5.50 18.59
N GLN A 81 2.90 -4.73 18.62
CA GLN A 81 3.09 -3.55 17.77
C GLN A 81 3.10 -3.91 16.28
N LEU A 82 3.79 -4.99 15.91
CA LEU A 82 3.83 -5.46 14.53
C LEU A 82 2.45 -5.83 14.00
N ALA A 83 1.66 -6.58 14.78
CA ALA A 83 0.30 -6.95 14.40
C ALA A 83 -0.61 -5.72 14.19
N GLU A 84 -0.46 -4.69 15.04
CA GLU A 84 -1.20 -3.44 14.87
C GLU A 84 -0.80 -2.68 13.60
N LEU A 85 0.51 -2.60 13.32
CA LEU A 85 1.03 -1.95 12.12
C LEU A 85 0.59 -2.67 10.84
N GLN A 86 0.64 -4.00 10.82
CA GLN A 86 0.14 -4.80 9.69
C GLN A 86 -1.35 -4.56 9.44
N ARG A 87 -2.16 -4.46 10.49
CA ARG A 87 -3.59 -4.12 10.34
C ARG A 87 -3.80 -2.73 9.75
N LYS A 88 -3.02 -1.73 10.21
CA LYS A 88 -3.07 -0.36 9.67
C LYS A 88 -2.64 -0.33 8.20
N GLU A 89 -1.58 -1.04 7.87
CA GLU A 89 -1.08 -1.18 6.51
C GLU A 89 -2.14 -1.79 5.58
N GLN A 90 -2.76 -2.92 5.97
CA GLN A 90 -3.85 -3.54 5.21
C GLN A 90 -5.01 -2.57 4.95
N TYR A 91 -5.40 -1.79 5.96
CA TYR A 91 -6.43 -0.76 5.79
C TYR A 91 -6.00 0.31 4.78
N HIS A 92 -4.75 0.77 4.84
CA HIS A 92 -4.23 1.75 3.90
C HIS A 92 -4.17 1.20 2.47
N ILE A 93 -3.76 -0.05 2.28
CA ILE A 93 -3.75 -0.73 0.97
C ILE A 93 -5.17 -0.78 0.40
N MET A 94 -6.15 -1.22 1.18
CA MET A 94 -7.55 -1.26 0.74
C MET A 94 -8.04 0.14 0.34
N ARG A 95 -7.78 1.16 1.16
CA ARG A 95 -8.21 2.53 0.86
C ARG A 95 -7.53 3.10 -0.39
N LEU A 96 -6.25 2.82 -0.58
CA LEU A 96 -5.50 3.22 -1.78
C LEU A 96 -6.06 2.52 -3.01
N SER A 97 -6.37 1.23 -2.93
CA SER A 97 -6.99 0.47 -4.01
C SER A 97 -8.36 1.04 -4.41
N CYS A 98 -9.21 1.41 -3.44
CA CYS A 98 -10.47 2.10 -3.74
C CYS A 98 -10.24 3.43 -4.46
N LYS A 99 -9.25 4.23 -4.01
CA LYS A 99 -8.94 5.52 -4.65
C LYS A 99 -8.37 5.36 -6.05
N GLU A 100 -7.56 4.33 -6.28
CA GLU A 100 -7.06 4.00 -7.61
C GLU A 100 -8.20 3.61 -8.55
N HIS A 101 -9.17 2.83 -8.06
CA HIS A 101 -10.35 2.49 -8.84
C HIS A 101 -11.19 3.72 -9.19
N GLU A 102 -11.48 4.60 -8.23
CA GLU A 102 -12.18 5.87 -8.48
C GLU A 102 -11.48 6.71 -9.55
N LEU A 103 -10.14 6.80 -9.52
CA LEU A 103 -9.37 7.53 -10.53
C LEU A 103 -9.46 6.88 -11.92
N GLN A 104 -9.46 5.55 -12.00
CA GLN A 104 -9.65 4.83 -13.25
C GLN A 104 -11.04 5.10 -13.83
N GLU A 105 -12.11 5.05 -13.01
CA GLU A 105 -13.48 5.37 -13.43
C GLU A 105 -13.60 6.81 -13.95
N MET A 106 -13.00 7.78 -13.25
CA MET A 106 -12.95 9.17 -13.71
C MET A 106 -12.18 9.30 -15.03
N GLY A 107 -11.10 8.53 -15.19
CA GLY A 107 -10.35 8.46 -16.45
C GLY A 107 -11.22 7.98 -17.62
N VAL A 108 -12.05 6.96 -17.40
CA VAL A 108 -13.02 6.46 -18.39
C VAL A 108 -14.03 7.54 -18.74
N GLN A 109 -14.66 8.19 -17.77
CA GLN A 109 -15.62 9.28 -18.01
C GLN A 109 -15.02 10.42 -18.83
N VAL A 110 -13.78 10.80 -18.55
CA VAL A 110 -13.06 11.82 -19.32
C VAL A 110 -12.85 11.38 -20.77
N GLN A 111 -12.50 10.11 -21.00
CA GLN A 111 -12.35 9.59 -22.37
C GLN A 111 -13.69 9.57 -23.11
N GLU A 112 -14.76 9.13 -22.47
CA GLU A 112 -16.11 9.14 -23.04
C GLU A 112 -16.54 10.55 -23.43
N LEU A 113 -16.39 11.54 -22.53
CA LEU A 113 -16.72 12.94 -22.81
C LEU A 113 -15.88 13.50 -23.96
N LYS A 114 -14.59 13.17 -24.02
CA LYS A 114 -13.73 13.56 -25.15
C LYS A 114 -14.25 12.97 -26.47
N ASN A 115 -14.69 11.72 -26.48
CA ASN A 115 -15.26 11.06 -27.66
C ASN A 115 -16.60 11.69 -28.08
N ILE A 116 -17.48 12.02 -27.13
CA ILE A 116 -18.76 12.70 -27.39
C ILE A 116 -18.53 14.13 -27.93
N SER A 117 -17.52 14.83 -27.40
CA SER A 117 -17.11 16.14 -27.89
C SER A 117 -16.50 16.07 -29.30
N ALA A 118 -15.64 15.08 -29.57
CA ALA A 118 -15.00 14.90 -30.87
C ALA A 118 -16.00 14.52 -31.98
N SER A 119 -17.03 13.74 -31.66
CA SER A 119 -18.08 13.35 -32.60
C SER A 119 -19.08 14.47 -32.94
N GLY A 120 -18.96 15.65 -32.32
CA GLY A 120 -19.92 16.75 -32.50
C GLY A 120 -21.30 16.50 -31.87
N SER A 121 -21.54 15.28 -31.36
CA SER A 121 -22.77 14.87 -30.69
C SER A 121 -23.04 15.71 -29.44
N LEU A 122 -22.00 16.11 -28.71
CA LEU A 122 -22.13 17.01 -27.56
C LEU A 122 -22.80 18.34 -27.94
N LYS A 123 -22.49 18.90 -29.12
CA LYS A 123 -23.12 20.14 -29.60
C LYS A 123 -24.61 19.93 -29.84
N HIS A 124 -25.01 18.78 -30.40
CA HIS A 124 -26.42 18.44 -30.59
C HIS A 124 -27.15 18.13 -29.28
N CYS A 125 -26.47 17.53 -28.30
CA CYS A 125 -27.04 17.19 -26.99
C CYS A 125 -27.21 18.42 -26.07
N LEU A 126 -26.35 19.43 -26.23
CA LEU A 126 -26.40 20.69 -25.47
C LEU A 126 -27.30 21.77 -26.10
N LEU A 127 -27.72 21.59 -27.36
CA LEU A 127 -28.71 22.47 -27.99
C LEU A 127 -30.10 22.00 -27.61
N ASP A 128 -30.92 22.94 -27.11
CA ASP A 128 -32.34 22.66 -26.88
C ASP A 128 -33.00 22.17 -28.19
N PRO A 129 -33.74 21.04 -28.17
CA PRO A 129 -34.32 20.47 -29.37
C PRO A 129 -35.24 21.44 -30.14
N ALA A 130 -36.00 22.28 -29.44
CA ALA A 130 -36.90 23.24 -30.07
C ALA A 130 -36.12 24.40 -30.69
N VAL A 131 -35.07 24.88 -30.02
CA VAL A 131 -34.15 25.90 -30.57
C VAL A 131 -33.41 25.37 -31.80
N ASN A 132 -32.93 24.12 -31.78
CA ASN A 132 -32.26 23.52 -32.94
C ASN A 132 -33.19 23.44 -34.16
N LEU A 133 -34.45 23.01 -33.95
CA LEU A 133 -35.45 22.94 -35.01
C LEU A 133 -35.77 24.33 -35.60
N LEU A 134 -35.87 25.36 -34.76
CA LEU A 134 -36.08 26.73 -35.23
C LEU A 134 -34.88 27.21 -36.06
N PHE A 135 -33.66 26.95 -35.61
CA PHE A 135 -32.45 27.35 -36.31
C PHE A 135 -32.31 26.66 -37.68
N GLU A 136 -32.62 25.37 -37.77
CA GLU A 136 -32.66 24.65 -39.05
C GLU A 136 -33.75 25.17 -39.98
N ARG A 137 -34.93 25.52 -39.44
CA ARG A 137 -36.00 26.12 -40.22
C ARG A 137 -35.58 27.49 -40.78
N LEU A 138 -34.98 28.34 -39.95
CA LEU A 138 -34.50 29.65 -40.37
C LEU A 138 -33.42 29.53 -41.47
N LYS A 139 -32.51 28.56 -41.36
CA LYS A 139 -31.54 28.27 -42.43
C LYS A 139 -32.23 27.91 -43.75
N ARG A 140 -33.19 26.98 -43.71
CA ARG A 140 -33.97 26.59 -44.90
C ARG A 140 -34.74 27.75 -45.51
N ASP A 141 -35.39 28.56 -44.68
CA ASP A 141 -36.15 29.73 -45.14
C ASP A 141 -35.23 30.78 -45.78
N LEU A 142 -34.03 30.97 -45.23
CA LEU A 142 -33.00 31.86 -45.78
C LEU A 142 -32.48 31.36 -47.12
N ASP A 143 -32.13 30.08 -47.22
CA ASP A 143 -31.69 29.47 -48.48
C ASP A 143 -32.78 29.59 -49.55
N SER A 144 -34.05 29.31 -49.20
CA SER A 144 -35.18 29.47 -50.12
C SER A 144 -35.40 30.91 -50.56
N ALA A 145 -35.24 31.89 -49.65
CA ALA A 145 -35.34 33.30 -50.01
C ALA A 145 -34.21 33.72 -50.95
N ARG A 146 -33.00 33.21 -50.70
CA ARG A 146 -31.83 33.46 -51.54
C ARG A 146 -32.02 32.87 -52.94
N THR A 147 -32.48 31.64 -53.08
CA THR A 147 -32.74 31.04 -54.41
C THR A 147 -33.80 31.82 -55.17
N LYS A 148 -34.89 32.23 -54.51
CA LYS A 148 -35.93 33.08 -55.13
C LYS A 148 -35.38 34.44 -55.55
N MET A 149 -34.50 35.04 -54.75
CA MET A 149 -33.84 36.29 -55.11
C MET A 149 -32.93 36.10 -56.33
N GLU A 150 -32.17 35.02 -56.38
CA GLU A 150 -31.32 34.67 -57.52
C GLU A 150 -32.16 34.38 -58.78
N GLU A 151 -33.28 33.67 -58.66
CA GLU A 151 -34.25 33.40 -59.74
C GLU A 151 -34.87 34.70 -60.26
N THR A 152 -35.43 35.54 -59.38
CA THR A 152 -36.03 36.83 -59.78
C THR A 152 -35.00 37.78 -60.39
N GLN A 153 -33.77 37.80 -59.87
CA GLN A 153 -32.67 38.55 -60.46
C GLN A 153 -32.31 38.01 -61.85
N ASN A 154 -32.25 36.69 -62.01
CA ASN A 154 -31.99 36.05 -63.30
C ASN A 154 -33.10 36.34 -64.30
N GLU A 155 -34.36 36.25 -63.88
CA GLU A 155 -35.51 36.63 -64.70
C GLU A 155 -35.40 38.09 -65.10
N LEU A 156 -35.27 39.04 -64.17
CA LEU A 156 -35.13 40.47 -64.50
C LEU A 156 -33.96 40.74 -65.45
N SER A 157 -32.85 40.01 -65.27
CA SER A 157 -31.74 40.07 -66.21
C SER A 157 -32.13 39.57 -67.60
N ALA A 158 -32.93 38.51 -67.71
CA ALA A 158 -33.47 38.00 -68.97
C ALA A 158 -34.51 38.94 -69.60
N TRP A 159 -35.36 39.60 -68.80
CA TRP A 159 -36.33 40.60 -69.26
C TRP A 159 -35.66 41.86 -69.81
N LYS A 160 -34.47 42.22 -69.31
CA LYS A 160 -33.66 43.29 -69.91
C LYS A 160 -33.16 42.96 -71.32
N PHE A 161 -33.23 41.69 -71.73
CA PHE A 161 -32.83 41.22 -73.06
C PHE A 161 -34.00 40.84 -73.97
N THR A 162 -35.26 40.93 -73.55
CA THR A 162 -36.40 40.81 -74.48
C THR A 162 -36.49 42.09 -75.32
N PRO A 163 -36.25 42.02 -76.64
CA PRO A 163 -36.12 43.21 -77.46
C PRO A 163 -37.51 43.78 -77.79
N ASP A 164 -38.05 44.62 -76.91
CA ASP A 164 -39.16 45.51 -77.25
C ASP A 164 -38.67 46.71 -78.11
N ARG A 165 -37.82 46.40 -79.10
CA ARG A 165 -37.40 47.29 -80.20
C ARG A 165 -37.72 46.69 -81.57
N CYS A 166 -38.70 45.79 -81.63
CA CYS A 166 -39.23 45.25 -82.88
C CYS A 166 -40.76 45.38 -82.89
N ALA A 167 -41.28 46.59 -83.09
CA ALA A 167 -42.60 46.80 -83.66
C ALA A 167 -42.52 47.89 -84.74
N PRO A 168 -43.10 47.69 -85.93
CA PRO A 168 -42.86 48.50 -87.11
C PRO A 168 -43.63 49.81 -87.02
N ARG A 169 -42.98 50.94 -87.36
CA ARG A 169 -43.72 52.17 -87.66
C ARG A 169 -44.23 52.08 -89.09
N ALA A 170 -45.56 52.09 -89.22
CA ALA A 170 -46.32 52.33 -90.44
C ALA A 170 -46.03 53.72 -91.02
#